data_AF-A0A2V6UU92-F1
#
_entry.id   AF-A0A2V6UU92-F1
#
_cell.length_a   1.000
_cell.length_b   1.000
_cell.length_c   1.000
_cell.angle_alpha   90.00
_cell.angle_beta   90.00
_cell.angle_gamma   90.00
#
_symmetry.space_group_name_H-M   'P 1'
#
loop_
_entity.id
_entity.type
_entity.pdbx_description
1 polymer ?
#
loop_
_entity_poly.entity_id
_entity_poly.type
_entity_poly.pdbx_seq_one_letter_code
_entity_poly.pdbx_strand_id
1 'polypeptide(L)'
;LTARHEGRQKLLRDRLARYGKPRDRLLAVFDLMAEIAPATNFRGCAFIRAHAEAHAEATVKAVCDEARSWMRGLFIDLARGAGAADAEGLATQLVILYDGASVATQMDRDPAAATSARAAAELILDAAVPRSQPVKRSRPRSRA
;
A
#
# COMPACT_ATOMS: atom_id res chain seq x y z
N LEU A 1 -6.69 -15.97 13.85
CA LEU A 1 -6.06 -14.92 13.00
C LEU A 1 -6.73 -14.81 11.64
N THR A 2 -7.18 -15.92 11.05
CA THR A 2 -7.92 -15.98 9.77
C THR A 2 -9.07 -15.00 9.65
N ALA A 3 -10.04 -15.01 10.59
CA ALA A 3 -11.16 -14.05 10.57
C ALA A 3 -10.72 -12.56 10.60
N ARG A 4 -9.60 -12.25 11.27
CA ARG A 4 -9.02 -10.88 11.24
C ARG A 4 -8.42 -10.57 9.87
N HIS A 5 -7.83 -11.56 9.20
CA HIS A 5 -7.32 -11.42 7.84
C HIS A 5 -8.46 -11.12 6.87
N GLU A 6 -9.48 -11.96 6.85
CA GLU A 6 -10.65 -11.83 5.98
C GLU A 6 -11.38 -10.50 6.20
N GLY A 7 -11.59 -10.10 7.46
CA GLY A 7 -12.20 -8.82 7.80
C GLY A 7 -11.38 -7.63 7.30
N ARG A 8 -10.05 -7.68 7.44
CA ARG A 8 -9.14 -6.64 6.92
C ARG A 8 -9.18 -6.59 5.39
N GLN A 9 -9.13 -7.74 4.72
CA GLN A 9 -9.20 -7.80 3.26
C GLN A 9 -10.51 -7.22 2.74
N LYS A 10 -11.65 -7.58 3.37
CA LYS A 10 -12.96 -7.07 3.01
C LYS A 10 -13.03 -5.56 3.17
N LEU A 11 -12.59 -5.03 4.32
CA LEU A 11 -12.56 -3.58 4.57
C LEU A 11 -11.74 -2.83 3.51
N LEU A 12 -10.55 -3.34 3.16
CA LEU A 12 -9.74 -2.76 2.10
C LEU A 12 -10.46 -2.82 0.75
N ARG A 13 -10.94 -3.99 0.31
CA ARG A 13 -11.66 -4.13 -0.95
C ARG A 13 -12.85 -3.16 -1.06
N ASP A 14 -13.67 -3.08 -0.01
CA ASP A 14 -14.84 -2.20 0.05
C ASP A 14 -14.44 -0.72 -0.04
N ARG A 15 -13.33 -0.32 0.60
CA ARG A 15 -12.79 1.04 0.49
C ARG A 15 -12.29 1.33 -0.92
N LEU A 16 -11.49 0.42 -1.50
CA LEU A 16 -10.86 0.61 -2.80
C LEU A 16 -11.87 0.63 -3.95
N ALA A 17 -12.99 -0.08 -3.81
CA ALA A 17 -14.09 -0.07 -4.78
C ALA A 17 -14.70 1.33 -5.00
N ARG A 18 -14.51 2.28 -4.06
CA ARG A 18 -14.99 3.66 -4.17
C ARG A 18 -14.18 4.53 -5.13
N TYR A 19 -13.03 4.03 -5.60
CA TYR A 19 -12.11 4.79 -6.44
C TYR A 19 -12.03 4.16 -7.84
N GLY A 20 -12.13 4.99 -8.87
CA GLY A 20 -12.06 4.54 -10.26
C GLY A 20 -10.63 4.32 -10.77
N LYS A 21 -9.66 5.07 -10.25
CA LYS A 21 -8.26 5.03 -10.73
C LYS A 21 -7.38 4.18 -9.81
N PRO A 22 -6.48 3.34 -10.35
CA PRO A 22 -5.55 2.53 -9.56
C PRO A 22 -4.63 3.36 -8.65
N ARG A 23 -4.20 4.54 -9.11
CA ARG A 23 -3.47 5.52 -8.28
C ARG A 23 -4.24 5.89 -7.02
N ASP A 24 -5.50 6.28 -7.16
CA ASP A 24 -6.31 6.73 -6.03
C ASP A 24 -6.58 5.57 -5.06
N ARG A 25 -6.77 4.35 -5.60
CA ARG A 25 -6.89 3.13 -4.78
C ARG A 25 -5.63 2.88 -3.95
N LEU A 26 -4.44 3.05 -4.53
CA LEU A 26 -3.16 2.85 -3.83
C LEU A 26 -3.02 3.82 -2.65
N LEU A 27 -3.30 5.10 -2.86
CA LEU A 27 -3.26 6.11 -1.80
C LEU A 27 -4.35 5.86 -0.74
N ALA A 28 -5.52 5.38 -1.16
CA ALA A 28 -6.63 5.07 -0.26
C ALA A 28 -6.32 3.94 0.75
N VAL A 29 -5.32 3.09 0.49
CA VAL A 29 -4.82 2.11 1.48
C VAL A 29 -4.27 2.82 2.72
N PHE A 30 -3.50 3.90 2.51
CA PHE A 30 -2.93 4.72 3.58
C PHE A 30 -3.98 5.64 4.21
N ASP A 31 -4.90 6.19 3.42
CA ASP A 31 -6.03 6.96 3.96
C ASP A 31 -6.85 6.13 4.94
N LEU A 32 -7.17 4.87 4.56
CA LEU A 32 -7.87 3.95 5.45
C LEU A 32 -7.08 3.67 6.73
N MET A 33 -5.75 3.58 6.66
CA MET A 33 -4.90 3.43 7.84
C MET A 33 -5.04 4.64 8.77
N ALA A 34 -5.01 5.87 8.23
CA ALA A 34 -5.18 7.08 9.02
C ALA A 34 -6.58 7.20 9.63
N GLU A 35 -7.63 6.73 8.94
CA GLU A 35 -9.00 6.74 9.43
C GLU A 35 -9.22 5.78 10.61
N ILE A 36 -8.59 4.60 10.59
CA ILE A 36 -8.78 3.58 11.63
C ILE A 36 -7.78 3.71 12.78
N ALA A 37 -6.69 4.46 12.60
CA ALA A 37 -5.66 4.69 13.60
C ALA A 37 -6.19 5.29 14.93
N PRO A 38 -7.11 6.28 14.93
CA PRO A 38 -7.69 6.85 16.15
C PRO A 38 -8.62 5.89 16.90
N ALA A 39 -9.04 4.77 16.30
CA ALA A 39 -9.85 3.80 17.00
C ALA A 39 -8.98 3.13 18.08
N THR A 40 -9.41 3.26 19.34
CA THR A 40 -8.69 2.93 20.60
C THR A 40 -8.17 1.49 20.75
N ASN A 41 -8.34 0.66 19.72
CA ASN A 41 -7.85 -0.72 19.63
C ASN A 41 -6.95 -0.99 18.40
N PHE A 42 -6.41 0.02 17.73
CA PHE A 42 -5.41 -0.18 16.68
C PHE A 42 -4.09 -0.70 17.27
N ARG A 43 -3.98 -2.03 17.37
CA ARG A 43 -2.79 -2.73 17.85
C ARG A 43 -1.78 -3.00 16.73
N GLY A 44 -1.68 -2.08 15.76
CA GLY A 44 -0.90 -2.26 14.53
C GLY A 44 -1.44 -3.36 13.61
N CYS A 45 -0.61 -3.77 12.64
CA CYS A 45 -0.91 -4.93 11.81
C CYS A 45 -0.84 -6.20 12.68
N ALA A 46 -1.98 -6.86 12.92
CA ALA A 46 -2.06 -8.08 13.73
C ALA A 46 -1.10 -9.19 13.26
N PHE A 47 -0.71 -9.17 11.99
CA PHE A 47 0.23 -10.12 11.37
C PHE A 47 1.69 -9.78 11.69
N ILE A 48 2.07 -8.51 11.81
CA ILE A 48 3.42 -8.11 12.23
C ILE A 48 3.67 -8.59 13.66
N ARG A 49 2.70 -8.36 14.55
CA ARG A 49 2.78 -8.81 15.95
C ARG A 49 2.76 -10.32 16.08
N ALA A 50 1.83 -10.99 15.40
CA ALA A 50 1.77 -12.44 15.40
C ALA A 50 3.05 -13.07 14.85
N HIS A 51 3.66 -12.50 13.80
CA HIS A 51 4.94 -12.98 13.28
C HIS A 51 6.11 -12.74 14.27
N ALA A 52 6.10 -11.64 15.03
CA ALA A 52 7.09 -11.38 16.07
C ALA A 52 6.96 -12.31 17.28
N GLU A 53 5.73 -12.71 17.64
CA GLU A 53 5.42 -13.59 18.77
C GLU A 53 5.38 -15.09 18.38
N ALA A 54 5.32 -15.43 17.09
CA ALA A 54 5.24 -16.78 16.55
C ALA A 54 6.58 -17.53 16.65
N HIS A 55 7.06 -17.72 17.87
CA HIS A 55 8.07 -18.73 18.16
C HIS A 55 7.37 -20.10 18.16
N ALA A 56 7.36 -20.76 16.99
CA ALA A 56 7.08 -22.19 16.79
C ALA A 56 5.66 -22.70 16.43
N GLU A 57 4.62 -21.86 16.26
CA GLU A 57 3.31 -22.36 15.80
C GLU A 57 3.12 -22.24 14.27
N ALA A 58 3.19 -23.37 13.56
CA ALA A 58 3.14 -23.42 12.09
C ALA A 58 1.84 -22.83 11.48
N THR A 59 0.72 -22.99 12.19
CA THR A 59 -0.60 -22.45 11.80
C THR A 59 -0.63 -20.93 11.81
N VAL A 60 -0.05 -20.30 12.85
CA VAL A 60 0.06 -18.83 12.96
C VAL A 60 0.97 -18.29 11.87
N LYS A 61 2.10 -18.97 11.62
CA LYS A 61 3.03 -18.59 10.55
C LYS A 61 2.33 -18.61 9.18
N ALA A 62 1.59 -19.67 8.87
CA ALA A 62 0.88 -19.79 7.59
C ALA A 62 -0.10 -18.63 7.34
N VAL A 63 -0.89 -18.24 8.35
CA VAL A 63 -1.83 -17.12 8.23
C VAL A 63 -1.10 -15.78 8.06
N CYS A 64 0.05 -15.59 8.71
CA CYS A 64 0.86 -14.38 8.53
C CYS A 64 1.49 -14.31 7.13
N ASP A 65 2.00 -15.43 6.63
CA ASP A 65 2.56 -15.54 5.28
C ASP A 65 1.49 -15.26 4.21
N GLU A 66 0.29 -15.83 4.38
CA GLU A 66 -0.86 -15.57 3.52
C GLU A 66 -1.24 -14.09 3.52
N ALA A 67 -1.34 -13.48 4.70
CA ALA A 67 -1.67 -12.06 4.81
C ALA A 67 -0.61 -11.16 4.17
N ARG A 68 0.66 -11.52 4.32
CA ARG A 68 1.78 -10.80 3.70
C ARG A 68 1.79 -10.94 2.18
N SER A 69 1.50 -12.14 1.68
CA SER A 69 1.38 -12.43 0.25
C SER A 69 0.23 -11.65 -0.37
N TRP A 70 -0.95 -11.67 0.27
CA TRP A 70 -2.12 -10.94 -0.20
C TRP A 70 -1.88 -9.42 -0.29
N MET A 71 -1.29 -8.81 0.75
CA MET A 71 -0.99 -7.38 0.73
C MET A 71 0.01 -7.03 -0.38
N ARG A 72 1.03 -7.86 -0.60
CA ARG A 72 1.99 -7.69 -1.69
C ARG A 72 1.29 -7.78 -3.06
N GLY A 73 0.45 -8.80 -3.26
CA GLY A 73 -0.33 -8.98 -4.48
C GLY A 73 -1.22 -7.77 -4.78
N LEU A 74 -1.93 -7.26 -3.77
CA LEU A 74 -2.75 -6.06 -3.89
C LEU A 74 -1.93 -4.86 -4.40
N PHE A 75 -0.77 -4.58 -3.80
CA PHE A 75 0.06 -3.45 -4.25
C PHE A 75 0.64 -3.67 -5.65
N ILE A 76 0.99 -4.91 -6.03
CA ILE A 76 1.45 -5.24 -7.39
C ILE A 76 0.34 -4.93 -8.40
N ASP A 77 -0.89 -5.40 -8.15
CA ASP A 77 -2.01 -5.18 -9.07
C ASP A 77 -2.34 -3.69 -9.22
N LEU A 78 -2.32 -2.94 -8.12
CA LEU A 78 -2.52 -1.49 -8.13
C LEU A 78 -1.39 -0.76 -8.85
N ALA A 79 -0.13 -1.15 -8.63
CA ALA A 79 1.04 -0.59 -9.29
C ALA A 79 1.00 -0.82 -10.81
N ARG A 80 0.67 -2.04 -11.24
CA ARG A 80 0.46 -2.37 -12.66
C ARG A 80 -0.66 -1.52 -13.27
N GLY A 81 -1.81 -1.44 -12.59
CA GLY A 81 -2.94 -0.63 -13.04
C GLY A 81 -2.62 0.86 -13.12
N ALA A 82 -1.69 1.35 -12.29
CA ALA A 82 -1.23 2.73 -12.32
C ALA A 82 -0.19 3.01 -13.42
N GLY A 83 0.29 1.97 -14.13
CA GLY A 83 1.28 2.10 -15.20
C GLY A 83 2.72 2.23 -14.71
N ALA A 84 3.04 1.70 -13.53
CA ALA A 84 4.41 1.66 -13.04
C ALA A 84 5.32 0.84 -13.98
N ALA A 85 6.52 1.33 -14.26
CA ALA A 85 7.48 0.63 -15.11
C ALA A 85 8.01 -0.67 -14.47
N ASP A 86 8.15 -0.66 -13.15
CA ASP A 86 8.50 -1.82 -12.31
C ASP A 86 7.47 -1.93 -11.18
N ALA A 87 6.42 -2.72 -11.41
CA ALA A 87 5.31 -2.83 -10.48
C ALA A 87 5.69 -3.62 -9.21
N GLU A 88 6.54 -4.63 -9.36
CA GLU A 88 7.05 -5.47 -8.27
C GLU A 88 7.99 -4.69 -7.34
N GLY A 89 8.87 -3.87 -7.92
CA GLY A 89 9.74 -2.96 -7.18
C GLY A 89 8.94 -1.90 -6.43
N LEU A 90 7.99 -1.25 -7.11
CA LEU A 90 7.09 -0.28 -6.48
C LEU A 90 6.28 -0.91 -5.35
N ALA A 91 5.68 -2.08 -5.57
CA ALA A 91 4.91 -2.78 -4.54
C ALA A 91 5.77 -3.15 -3.32
N THR A 92 7.03 -3.52 -3.54
CA THR A 92 7.97 -3.82 -2.44
C THR A 92 8.21 -2.60 -1.57
N GLN A 93 8.46 -1.43 -2.18
CA GLN A 93 8.63 -0.16 -1.45
C GLN A 93 7.37 0.23 -0.68
N LEU A 94 6.19 0.10 -1.31
CA LEU A 94 4.91 0.45 -0.70
C LEU A 94 4.55 -0.46 0.47
N VAL A 95 4.86 -1.75 0.41
CA VAL A 95 4.59 -2.61 1.57
C VAL A 95 5.54 -2.29 2.73
N ILE A 96 6.83 -2.02 2.46
CA ILE A 96 7.76 -1.59 3.52
C ILE A 96 7.25 -0.32 4.19
N LEU A 97 6.77 0.64 3.40
CA LEU A 97 6.18 1.87 3.91
C LEU A 97 4.90 1.61 4.71
N TYR A 98 4.01 0.75 4.23
CA TYR A 98 2.79 0.34 4.94
C TYR A 98 3.10 -0.34 6.28
N ASP A 99 4.11 -1.21 6.31
CA ASP A 99 4.54 -1.91 7.53
C ASP A 99 5.11 -0.91 8.55
N GLY A 100 6.01 -0.03 8.11
CA GLY A 100 6.60 1.03 8.94
C GLY A 100 5.55 2.01 9.49
N ALA A 101 4.62 2.45 8.64
CA ALA A 101 3.52 3.31 9.04
C ALA A 101 2.60 2.64 10.07
N SER A 102 2.30 1.35 9.87
CA SER A 102 1.49 0.56 10.81
C SER A 102 2.15 0.46 12.19
N VAL A 103 3.48 0.30 12.24
CA VAL A 103 4.25 0.23 13.48
C VAL A 103 4.33 1.61 14.15
N ALA A 104 4.71 2.66 13.41
CA ALA A 104 4.82 4.02 13.93
C ALA A 104 3.48 4.51 14.50
N THR A 105 2.39 4.34 13.74
CA THR A 105 1.03 4.68 14.20
C THR A 105 0.68 3.98 15.52
N GLN A 106 1.10 2.72 15.70
CA GLN A 106 0.86 1.98 16.93
C GLN A 106 1.73 2.49 18.10
N MET A 107 3.01 2.75 17.85
CA MET A 107 3.96 3.16 18.89
C MET A 107 3.68 4.58 19.38
N ASP A 108 3.47 5.50 18.44
CA ASP A 108 3.31 6.92 18.72
C ASP A 108 1.86 7.27 19.10
N ARG A 109 0.92 6.35 18.85
CA ARG A 109 -0.54 6.56 19.00
C ARG A 109 -1.03 7.79 18.24
N ASP A 110 -0.37 8.08 17.13
CA ASP A 110 -0.60 9.26 16.31
C ASP A 110 -0.97 8.84 14.88
N PRO A 111 -2.17 9.23 14.38
CA PRO A 111 -2.53 8.99 12.98
C PRO A 111 -1.64 9.74 11.99
N ALA A 112 -0.86 10.74 12.41
CA ALA A 112 0.04 11.50 11.54
C ALA A 112 1.08 10.61 10.83
N ALA A 113 1.46 9.47 11.42
CA ALA A 113 2.34 8.50 10.77
C ALA A 113 1.71 7.92 9.49
N ALA A 114 0.41 7.59 9.52
CA ALA A 114 -0.32 7.11 8.35
C ALA A 114 -0.49 8.22 7.30
N THR A 115 -0.76 9.46 7.72
CA THR A 115 -0.82 10.62 6.81
C THR A 115 0.53 10.90 6.15
N SER A 116 1.62 10.78 6.90
CA SER A 116 2.99 10.96 6.38
C SER A 116 3.36 9.85 5.40
N ALA A 117 2.97 8.61 5.70
CA ALA A 117 3.15 7.48 4.80
C ALA A 117 2.34 7.64 3.51
N ARG A 118 1.12 8.16 3.57
CA ARG A 118 0.33 8.50 2.38
C ARG A 118 1.08 9.50 1.48
N ALA A 119 1.63 10.56 2.06
CA ALA A 119 2.40 11.56 1.31
C ALA A 119 3.68 10.96 0.68
N ALA A 120 4.40 10.12 1.43
CA ALA A 120 5.57 9.42 0.90
C ALA A 120 5.21 8.43 -0.22
N ALA A 121 4.10 7.70 -0.09
CA ALA A 121 3.59 6.78 -1.11
C ALA A 121 3.25 7.52 -2.41
N GLU A 122 2.70 8.73 -2.30
CA GLU A 122 2.41 9.58 -3.45
C GLU A 122 3.69 9.97 -4.22
N LEU A 123 4.75 10.37 -3.51
CA LEU A 123 6.04 10.69 -4.11
C LEU A 123 6.71 9.47 -4.77
N ILE A 124 6.67 8.32 -4.11
CA ILE A 124 7.21 7.06 -4.64
C ILE A 124 6.45 6.65 -5.91
N LEU A 125 5.12 6.76 -5.89
CA LEU A 125 4.28 6.45 -7.05
C LEU A 125 4.56 7.40 -8.23
N ASP A 126 4.71 8.69 -7.96
CA ASP A 126 5.06 9.70 -8.98
C ASP A 126 6.41 9.44 -9.64
N ALA A 127 7.37 8.92 -8.88
CA ALA A 127 8.67 8.55 -9.41
C ALA A 127 8.63 7.25 -10.24
N ALA A 128 7.75 6.32 -9.88
CA ALA A 128 7.65 5.00 -10.50
C ALA A 128 6.76 4.95 -11.75
N VAL A 129 5.80 5.89 -11.89
CA VAL A 129 4.92 6.00 -13.05
C VAL A 129 5.53 6.99 -14.05
N PRO A 130 5.89 6.56 -15.28
CA PRO A 130 6.43 7.47 -16.28
C PRO A 130 5.46 8.62 -16.55
N ARG A 131 5.90 9.86 -16.33
CA ARG A 131 5.16 11.02 -16.84
C ARG A 131 5.18 10.91 -18.37
N SER A 132 4.02 10.87 -19.00
CA SER A 132 3.90 10.91 -20.45
C SER A 132 4.70 12.11 -20.96
N GLN A 133 5.85 11.88 -21.59
CA GLN A 133 6.61 12.99 -22.16
C GLN A 133 5.74 13.67 -23.23
N PRO A 134 5.63 15.00 -23.25
CA PRO A 134 4.98 15.67 -24.36
C PRO A 134 5.76 15.32 -25.64
N VAL A 135 5.07 14.73 -26.61
CA VAL A 135 5.61 14.41 -27.93
C VAL A 135 6.26 15.69 -28.49
N LYS A 136 7.59 15.70 -28.65
CA LYS A 136 8.29 16.76 -29.37
C LYS A 136 7.74 16.78 -30.80
N ARG A 137 6.81 17.69 -31.09
CA ARG A 137 6.35 17.95 -32.46
C ARG A 137 7.57 18.41 -33.26
N SER A 138 8.06 17.55 -34.15
CA SER A 138 9.08 17.90 -35.12
C SER A 138 8.54 19.04 -35.99
N ARG A 139 9.23 20.19 -35.98
CA ARG A 139 8.92 21.28 -36.91
C ARG A 139 9.15 20.76 -38.34
N PRO A 140 8.23 20.98 -39.28
CA PRO A 140 8.44 20.60 -40.67
C PRO A 140 9.65 21.38 -41.21
N ARG A 141 10.61 20.66 -41.79
CA ARG A 141 11.72 21.26 -42.54
C ARG A 141 11.13 22.05 -43.70
N SER A 142 11.30 23.38 -43.69
CA SER A 142 10.98 24.18 -44.87
C SER A 142 11.96 23.78 -45.97
N ARG A 143 11.42 23.43 -47.14
CA ARG A 143 12.21 23.21 -48.36
C ARG A 143 12.63 24.59 -48.87
N ALA A 144 13.93 24.73 -49.14
CA ALA A 144 14.48 25.75 -50.02
C ALA A 144 14.59 25.17 -51.43
#